data_AF-A0AAT9HPV2-F1
#
_entry.id   AF-A0AAT9HPV2-F1
#
_cell.length_a   1.000
_cell.length_b   1.000
_cell.length_c   1.000
_cell.angle_alpha   90.00
_cell.angle_beta   90.00
_cell.angle_gamma   90.00
#
_symmetry.space_group_name_H-M   'P 1'
#
loop_
_entity.id
_entity.type
_entity.pdbx_description
1 polymer ?
#
loop_
_entity_poly.entity_id
_entity_poly.type
_entity_poly.pdbx_seq_one_letter_code
_entity_poly.pdbx_strand_id
1 'polypeptide(L)'
;MEHYGVTAAERREGETLNQRLAEELPDPAASGGDGIGDSSGTDGELLDNEVGGTRSGRLVAPDEGAHEDEEEALVAMDVGIDGAAASAEEAAVHVVDEDNLPG
;
A
#
# COMPACT_ATOMS: atom_id res chain seq x y z
N MET A 1 9.38 -20.16 -27.78
CA MET A 1 7.99 -20.63 -27.58
C MET A 1 7.10 -19.72 -28.39
N GLU A 2 6.17 -20.29 -29.14
CA GLU A 2 5.10 -19.53 -29.78
C GLU A 2 3.98 -19.37 -28.75
N HIS A 3 3.53 -18.14 -28.50
CA HIS A 3 2.50 -17.77 -27.53
C HIS A 3 1.19 -17.51 -28.28
N TYR A 4 0.05 -17.94 -27.75
CA TYR A 4 -1.25 -17.69 -28.37
C TYR A 4 -1.67 -16.22 -28.19
N GLY A 5 -2.21 -15.52 -29.20
CA GLY A 5 -2.63 -14.11 -29.02
C GLY A 5 -1.76 -13.06 -29.71
N VAL A 6 -0.73 -13.47 -30.46
CA VAL A 6 0.10 -12.55 -31.27
C VAL A 6 -0.59 -12.09 -32.56
N THR A 7 -1.54 -12.86 -33.08
CA THR A 7 -2.29 -12.48 -34.28
C THR A 7 -3.59 -11.74 -33.95
N ALA A 8 -4.11 -10.98 -34.93
CA ALA A 8 -5.36 -10.25 -34.78
C ALA A 8 -6.61 -11.15 -34.64
N ALA A 9 -6.52 -12.42 -35.03
CA ALA A 9 -7.60 -13.39 -34.87
C ALA A 9 -7.62 -13.91 -33.43
N GLU A 10 -6.47 -14.36 -32.93
CA GLU A 10 -6.32 -14.90 -31.57
C GLU A 10 -6.64 -13.85 -30.50
N ARG A 11 -6.24 -12.58 -30.70
CA ARG A 11 -6.61 -11.51 -29.75
C ARG A 11 -8.12 -11.24 -29.65
N ARG A 12 -8.88 -11.59 -30.69
CA ARG A 12 -10.35 -11.45 -30.70
C ARG A 12 -11.02 -12.67 -30.04
N GLU A 13 -10.44 -13.84 -30.21
CA GLU A 13 -10.90 -15.08 -29.58
C GLU A 13 -10.58 -15.10 -28.08
N GLY A 14 -9.40 -14.60 -27.71
CA GLY A 14 -8.90 -14.58 -26.35
C GLY A 14 -8.39 -15.95 -25.89
N GLU A 15 -7.56 -15.94 -24.84
CA GLU A 15 -7.08 -17.17 -24.22
C GLU A 15 -8.11 -17.75 -23.25
N THR A 16 -8.16 -19.08 -23.21
CA THR A 16 -8.88 -19.80 -22.16
C THR A 16 -8.11 -19.75 -20.85
N LEU A 17 -8.82 -19.96 -19.72
CA LEU A 17 -8.18 -20.03 -18.40
C LEU A 17 -7.10 -21.12 -18.33
N ASN A 18 -7.30 -22.26 -18.99
CA ASN A 18 -6.32 -23.35 -19.02
C ASN A 18 -5.03 -22.98 -19.76
N GLN A 19 -5.13 -22.20 -20.83
CA GLN A 19 -3.95 -21.71 -21.56
C GLN A 19 -3.14 -20.77 -20.67
N ARG A 20 -3.81 -19.81 -20.04
CA ARG A 20 -3.17 -18.89 -19.08
C ARG A 20 -2.49 -19.61 -17.91
N LEU A 21 -3.11 -20.68 -17.40
CA LEU A 21 -2.56 -21.47 -16.30
C LEU A 21 -1.34 -22.30 -16.75
N ALA A 22 -1.31 -22.76 -18.01
CA ALA A 22 -0.18 -23.52 -18.54
C ALA A 22 1.08 -22.66 -18.77
N GLU A 23 0.91 -21.33 -18.88
CA GLU A 23 1.99 -20.35 -19.05
C GLU A 23 2.53 -19.82 -17.71
N GLU A 24 1.84 -20.09 -16.60
CA GLU A 24 2.26 -19.66 -15.26
C GLU A 24 3.59 -20.33 -14.87
N LEU A 25 4.53 -19.50 -14.43
CA LEU A 25 5.80 -19.95 -13.84
C LEU A 25 5.74 -19.72 -12.32
N PRO A 26 6.31 -20.62 -11.50
CA PRO A 26 6.46 -20.37 -10.06
C PRO A 26 7.22 -19.08 -9.80
N ASP A 27 6.82 -18.36 -8.75
CA ASP A 27 7.54 -17.18 -8.30
C ASP A 27 9.00 -17.52 -7.99
N PRO A 28 9.96 -16.66 -8.36
CA PRO A 28 11.34 -16.83 -7.94
C PRO A 28 11.41 -16.75 -6.41
N ALA A 29 12.30 -17.54 -5.81
CA ALA A 29 12.59 -17.38 -4.39
C ALA A 29 13.02 -15.93 -4.12
N ALA A 30 12.47 -15.33 -3.06
CA ALA A 30 12.94 -14.03 -2.60
C ALA A 30 14.46 -14.08 -2.46
N SER A 31 15.15 -13.07 -2.99
CA SER A 31 16.57 -12.92 -2.68
C SER A 31 16.68 -12.90 -1.16
N GLY A 32 17.59 -13.70 -0.58
CA GLY A 32 17.88 -13.57 0.85
C GLY A 32 18.20 -12.10 1.09
N GLY A 33 17.38 -11.43 1.90
CA GLY A 33 17.38 -9.97 1.99
C GLY A 33 18.68 -9.44 2.57
N ASP A 34 18.67 -8.18 2.96
CA ASP A 34 19.86 -7.50 3.46
C ASP A 34 20.33 -7.99 4.85
N GLY A 35 19.60 -8.95 5.45
CA GLY A 35 19.88 -9.53 6.75
C GLY A 35 19.38 -8.66 7.91
N ILE A 36 18.68 -7.58 7.63
CA ILE A 36 17.94 -6.75 8.58
C ILE A 36 16.46 -7.13 8.43
N GLY A 37 15.72 -7.21 9.55
CA GLY A 37 14.28 -7.52 9.53
C GLY A 37 13.87 -8.95 9.17
N ASP A 38 14.69 -9.70 8.43
CA ASP A 38 14.36 -11.02 7.88
C ASP A 38 14.59 -12.21 8.84
N SER A 39 14.98 -11.95 10.09
CA SER A 39 15.21 -13.00 11.07
C SER A 39 13.88 -13.51 11.64
N SER A 40 13.53 -14.76 11.33
CA SER A 40 12.33 -15.41 11.89
C SER A 40 12.35 -15.40 13.42
N GLY A 41 11.35 -14.79 14.05
CA GLY A 41 11.22 -14.71 15.52
C GLY A 41 11.90 -13.50 16.17
N THR A 42 12.40 -12.54 15.40
CA THR A 42 12.81 -11.21 15.88
C THR A 42 11.72 -10.17 15.61
N ASP A 43 11.93 -8.94 16.09
CA ASP A 43 10.94 -7.85 16.08
C ASP A 43 10.63 -7.25 14.67
N GLY A 44 10.99 -7.95 13.58
CA GLY A 44 10.85 -7.46 12.21
C GLY A 44 11.89 -6.40 11.82
N GLU A 45 11.64 -5.69 10.72
CA GLU A 45 12.39 -4.50 10.28
C GLU A 45 12.49 -3.47 11.42
N LEU A 46 13.65 -2.83 11.57
CA LEU A 46 13.80 -1.74 12.53
C LEU A 46 13.00 -0.53 12.04
N LEU A 47 11.79 -0.35 12.58
CA LEU A 47 11.03 0.87 12.40
C LEU A 47 11.67 1.96 13.27
N ASP A 48 11.92 3.13 12.67
CA ASP A 48 12.26 4.31 13.43
C ASP A 48 10.99 4.91 14.07
N ASN A 49 11.17 6.00 14.80
CA ASN A 49 10.08 6.70 15.47
C ASN A 49 9.22 7.56 14.52
N GLU A 50 9.45 7.49 13.21
CA GLU A 50 8.68 8.24 12.20
C GLU A 50 7.56 7.37 11.60
N VAL A 51 7.55 6.05 11.87
CA VAL A 51 6.54 5.11 11.36
C VAL A 51 5.65 4.58 12.49
N GLY A 52 4.37 4.95 12.43
CA GLY A 52 3.34 4.50 13.36
C GLY A 52 2.84 3.08 13.12
N GLY A 53 2.45 2.37 14.18
CA GLY A 53 1.90 1.01 14.08
C GLY A 53 0.43 0.92 13.63
N THR A 54 -0.27 2.06 13.53
CA THR A 54 -1.67 2.13 13.10
C THR A 54 -1.78 3.11 11.93
N ARG A 55 -2.47 2.68 10.86
CA ARG A 55 -2.78 3.57 9.73
C ARG A 55 -3.65 4.75 10.18
N SER A 56 -3.48 5.90 9.55
CA SER A 56 -4.43 7.00 9.71
C SER A 56 -5.76 6.65 9.01
N GLY A 57 -6.84 7.24 9.50
CA GLY A 57 -8.14 7.25 8.86
C GLY A 57 -8.24 8.32 7.78
N ARG A 58 -9.45 8.85 7.59
CA ARG A 58 -9.70 9.95 6.66
C ARG A 58 -9.21 11.26 7.26
N LEU A 59 -8.42 12.02 6.50
CA LEU A 59 -7.90 13.33 6.90
C LEU A 59 -8.79 14.44 6.35
N VAL A 60 -9.29 15.30 7.23
CA VAL A 60 -10.18 16.41 6.88
C VAL A 60 -9.57 17.72 7.35
N ALA A 61 -9.43 18.67 6.43
CA ALA A 61 -8.99 20.02 6.75
C ALA A 61 -10.04 20.74 7.64
N PRO A 62 -9.65 21.74 8.45
CA PRO A 62 -10.59 22.44 9.34
C PRO A 62 -11.79 23.06 8.62
N ASP A 63 -11.59 23.47 7.37
CA ASP A 63 -12.57 24.07 6.46
C ASP A 63 -13.40 23.01 5.67
N GLU A 64 -13.23 21.73 6.01
CA GLU A 64 -13.83 20.57 5.36
C GLU A 64 -13.44 20.41 3.87
N GLY A 65 -12.44 21.15 3.39
CA GLY A 65 -12.04 21.21 1.98
C GLY A 65 -13.11 21.81 1.05
N ALA A 66 -14.10 22.52 1.62
CA ALA A 66 -15.24 23.09 0.90
C ALA A 66 -15.38 24.61 1.10
N HIS A 67 -14.66 25.18 2.06
CA HIS A 67 -14.72 26.59 2.42
C HIS A 67 -13.43 27.33 2.02
N GLU A 68 -13.32 28.59 2.43
CA GLU A 68 -12.09 29.35 2.20
C GLU A 68 -11.08 28.93 3.27
N ASP A 69 -9.84 28.65 2.84
CA ASP A 69 -8.76 28.23 3.71
C ASP A 69 -8.26 29.44 4.53
N GLU A 70 -8.46 29.39 5.85
CA GLU A 70 -7.99 30.39 6.80
C GLU A 70 -6.67 29.97 7.48
N GLU A 71 -6.22 28.73 7.27
CA GLU A 71 -5.01 28.20 7.86
C GLU A 71 -3.78 28.53 7.01
N GLU A 72 -2.78 29.16 7.63
CA GLU A 72 -1.50 29.42 6.94
C GLU A 72 -0.71 28.13 6.66
N ALA A 73 -0.95 27.08 7.44
CA ALA A 73 -0.27 25.81 7.37
C ALA A 73 -1.19 24.71 6.83
N LEU A 74 -0.63 23.79 6.04
CA LEU A 74 -1.36 22.62 5.53
C LEU A 74 -1.57 21.61 6.66
N VAL A 75 -2.73 21.69 7.32
CA VAL A 75 -3.10 20.84 8.46
C VAL A 75 -4.40 20.10 8.20
N ALA A 76 -4.57 18.94 8.83
CA ALA A 76 -5.80 18.15 8.76
C ALA A 76 -5.98 17.31 10.04
N MET A 77 -7.21 16.86 10.28
CA MET A 77 -7.59 16.03 11.42
C MET A 77 -8.04 14.64 10.94
N ASP A 78 -7.58 13.60 11.61
CA ASP A 78 -8.06 12.23 11.40
C ASP A 78 -9.44 12.06 12.02
N VAL A 79 -10.46 11.82 11.19
CA VAL A 79 -11.85 11.60 11.60
C VAL A 79 -12.25 10.11 11.57
N GLY A 80 -11.27 9.21 11.43
CA GLY A 80 -11.44 7.77 11.45
C GLY A 80 -11.64 7.12 10.07
N ILE A 81 -11.72 5.80 10.07
CA ILE A 81 -11.84 4.98 8.86
C ILE A 81 -13.29 5.04 8.33
N ASP A 82 -13.49 5.64 7.17
CA ASP A 82 -14.80 5.63 6.49
C ASP A 82 -14.99 4.35 5.67
N GLY A 83 -15.20 3.21 6.33
CA GLY A 83 -15.59 1.96 5.67
C GLY A 83 -14.61 1.42 4.61
N ALA A 84 -13.31 1.76 4.71
CA ALA A 84 -12.26 1.51 3.72
C ALA A 84 -12.30 2.36 2.43
N ALA A 85 -13.06 3.46 2.41
CA ALA A 85 -13.07 4.44 1.32
C ALA A 85 -11.90 5.45 1.38
N ALA A 86 -10.91 5.24 2.25
CA ALA A 86 -9.69 6.05 2.28
C ALA A 86 -8.97 5.98 0.94
N SER A 87 -8.41 7.11 0.50
CA SER A 87 -7.54 7.16 -0.67
C SER A 87 -6.29 6.29 -0.47
N ALA A 88 -5.58 5.96 -1.56
CA ALA A 88 -4.33 5.21 -1.46
C ALA A 88 -3.29 5.98 -0.65
N GLU A 89 -3.29 7.31 -0.80
CA GLU A 89 -2.44 8.24 -0.08
C GLU A 89 -2.75 8.22 1.42
N GLU A 90 -4.02 8.33 1.83
CA GLU A 90 -4.41 8.23 3.25
C GLU A 90 -4.07 6.85 3.83
N ALA A 91 -4.28 5.78 3.06
CA ALA A 91 -3.94 4.43 3.49
C ALA A 91 -2.43 4.19 3.67
N ALA A 92 -1.58 5.05 3.09
CA ALA A 92 -0.13 4.99 3.26
C ALA A 92 0.37 5.77 4.49
N VAL A 93 -0.46 6.64 5.08
CA VAL A 93 -0.10 7.45 6.25
C VAL A 93 -0.33 6.68 7.54
N HIS A 94 0.57 6.82 8.51
CA HIS A 94 0.49 6.19 9.83
C HIS A 94 0.51 7.22 10.95
N VAL A 95 -0.17 6.91 12.06
CA VAL A 95 -0.19 7.76 13.25
C VAL A 95 1.00 7.40 14.14
N VAL A 96 1.90 8.36 14.33
CA VAL A 96 3.00 8.27 15.28
C VAL A 96 2.51 8.75 16.64
N ASP A 97 2.57 7.87 17.64
CA ASP A 97 2.24 8.21 19.03
C ASP A 97 3.51 8.71 19.73
N GLU A 98 3.65 10.04 19.83
CA GLU A 98 4.81 10.70 20.43
C GLU A 98 5.04 10.30 21.90
N ASP A 99 3.98 9.91 22.62
CA ASP A 99 4.05 9.48 24.02
C ASP A 99 4.53 8.01 24.16
N ASN A 100 4.53 7.26 23.06
CA ASN A 100 4.88 5.83 23.02
C ASN A 100 6.07 5.52 22.10
N LEU A 101 6.89 6.53 21.80
CA LEU A 101 8.11 6.35 21.03
C LEU A 101 9.18 5.61 21.86
N PRO A 102 9.81 4.55 21.34
CA PRO A 102 10.97 3.95 21.98
C PRO A 102 12.14 4.94 21.92
N GLY A 103 12.64 5.32 23.10
CA GLY A 103 13.78 6.24 23.26
C GLY A 103 15.15 5.56 23.14
#